data_AF-A0A4D6YN56-F1
#
_entry.id   AF-A0A4D6YN56-F1
#
_cell.length_a   1.000
_cell.length_b   1.000
_cell.length_c   1.000
_cell.angle_alpha   90.00
_cell.angle_beta   90.00
_cell.angle_gamma   90.00
#
_symmetry.space_group_name_H-M   'P 1'
#
loop_
_entity.id
_entity.type
_entity.pdbx_description
1 polymer ?
#
loop_
_entity_poly.entity_id
_entity_poly.type
_entity_poly.pdbx_seq_one_letter_code
_entity_poly.pdbx_strand_id
1 'polypeptide(L)' 'MKLIKLHKKTIHDLNIELLNLLREKFSLKIQLSSGKLKKTHMLKKVRRNIAQIKTIITIKSRV' A
#
# COMPACT_ATOMS: atom_id res chain seq x y z
N MET A 1 3.57 -2.59 7.63
CA MET A 1 2.30 -3.14 8.14
C MET A 1 2.56 -4.58 8.61
N LYS A 2 1.78 -5.12 9.55
CA LYS A 2 1.91 -6.53 10.00
C LYS A 2 0.88 -7.37 9.24
N LEU A 3 1.32 -8.34 8.44
CA LEU A 3 0.51 -9.18 7.53
C LEU A 3 -0.73 -9.80 8.20
N ILE A 4 -0.60 -10.18 9.48
CA ILE A 4 -1.66 -10.80 10.28
C ILE A 4 -2.92 -9.91 10.36
N LYS A 5 -2.76 -8.58 10.36
CA LYS A 5 -3.90 -7.64 10.42
C LYS A 5 -4.68 -7.56 9.11
N LEU A 6 -4.04 -7.84 7.97
CA LEU A 6 -4.66 -7.74 6.64
C LEU A 6 -5.51 -8.97 6.30
N HIS A 7 -5.19 -10.15 6.86
CA HIS A 7 -6.00 -11.36 6.65
C HIS A 7 -7.41 -11.27 7.26
N LYS A 8 -7.54 -10.55 8.37
CA LYS A 8 -8.82 -10.32 9.07
C LYS A 8 -9.77 -9.36 8.32
N LYS A 9 -9.26 -8.61 7.34
CA LYS A 9 -10.06 -7.64 6.58
C LYS A 9 -10.78 -8.31 5.40
N THR A 10 -11.91 -7.73 5.03
CA THR A 10 -12.74 -8.12 3.89
C THR A 10 -12.10 -7.64 2.57
N ILE A 11 -12.46 -8.26 1.44
CA ILE A 11 -11.92 -7.87 0.11
C ILE A 11 -12.24 -6.40 -0.20
N HIS A 12 -13.43 -5.93 0.20
CA HIS A 12 -13.84 -4.53 0.03
C HIS A 12 -12.93 -3.57 0.81
N ASP A 13 -12.65 -3.85 2.09
CA ASP A 13 -11.76 -3.02 2.91
C ASP A 13 -10.33 -3.00 2.38
N LEU A 14 -9.85 -4.13 1.85
CA LEU A 14 -8.53 -4.21 1.22
C LEU A 14 -8.45 -3.33 -0.03
N ASN A 15 -9.52 -3.24 -0.83
CA ASN A 15 -9.58 -2.36 -1.99
C ASN A 15 -9.59 -0.87 -1.59
N ILE A 16 -10.32 -0.50 -0.53
CA ILE A 16 -10.31 0.86 0.01
C ILE A 16 -8.90 1.22 0.50
N GLU A 17 -8.26 0.33 1.25
CA GLU A 17 -6.91 0.54 1.78
C GLU A 17 -5.86 0.62 0.66
N LEU A 18 -6.02 -0.17 -0.41
CA LEU A 18 -5.21 -0.06 -1.62
C LEU A 18 -5.33 1.32 -2.26
N LEU A 19 -6.55 1.86 -2.37
CA LEU A 19 -6.79 3.17 -2.98
C LEU A 19 -6.13 4.29 -2.16
N ASN A 20 -6.21 4.20 -0.83
CA ASN A 20 -5.54 5.13 0.08
C ASN A 20 -4.00 5.09 -0.08
N LEU A 21 -3.41 3.89 -0.16
CA LEU A 21 -1.96 3.75 -0.37
C LEU A 21 -1.51 4.24 -1.75
N LEU A 22 -2.35 4.13 -2.78
CA LEU A 22 -2.06 4.68 -4.10
C LEU A 22 -2.03 6.21 -4.08
N ARG A 23 -2.95 6.86 -3.35
CA ARG A 23 -2.93 8.31 -3.11
C ARG A 23 -1.68 8.73 -2.34
N GLU A 24 -1.32 8.00 -1.29
CA GLU A 24 -0.10 8.27 -0.52
C GLU A 24 1.16 8.15 -1.41
N LYS A 25 1.23 7.10 -2.23
CA LYS A 25 2.32 6.92 -3.21
C LYS A 25 2.40 8.09 -4.18
N PHE A 26 1.27 8.60 -4.66
CA PHE A 26 1.22 9.74 -5.57
C PHE A 26 1.75 11.02 -4.90
N SER A 27 1.29 11.31 -3.68
CA SER A 27 1.80 12.43 -2.87
C SER A 27 3.32 12.33 -2.66
N LEU A 28 3.82 11.15 -2.28
CA LEU A 28 5.27 10.93 -2.11
C LEU A 28 6.05 11.11 -3.43
N LYS A 29 5.47 10.74 -4.58
CA LYS A 29 6.09 10.95 -5.89
C LYS A 29 6.18 12.44 -6.24
N ILE A 30 5.15 13.22 -5.93
CA ILE A 30 5.16 14.69 -6.10
C ILE A 30 6.23 15.31 -5.18
N GLN A 31 6.26 14.91 -3.91
CA GLN A 31 7.27 15.39 -2.95
C GLN A 31 8.70 15.04 -3.38
N LEU A 32 8.91 13.84 -3.96
CA LEU A 32 10.19 13.44 -4.54
C LEU A 32 10.55 14.34 -5.72
N SER A 33 9.62 14.58 -6.65
CA SER A 33 9.84 15.44 -7.82
C SER A 33 10.14 16.89 -7.44
N SER A 34 9.55 17.38 -6.34
CA SER A 34 9.83 18.72 -5.80
C SER A 34 11.18 18.81 -5.07
N GLY A 35 11.91 17.70 -4.89
CA GLY A 35 13.20 17.67 -4.19
C GLY A 35 13.12 17.84 -2.66
N LYS A 36 11.91 17.93 -2.08
CA LYS A 36 11.68 18.17 -0.64
C LYS A 36 11.53 16.89 0.19
N LEU A 37 11.67 15.72 -0.43
CA LEU A 37 11.42 14.43 0.24
C LEU A 37 12.57 14.03 1.16
N LYS A 38 12.45 14.34 2.45
CA LYS A 38 13.45 13.99 3.48
C LYS A 38 13.54 12.49 3.81
N LYS A 39 12.48 11.71 3.56
CA LYS A 39 12.37 10.29 3.98
C LYS A 39 12.17 9.34 2.79
N THR A 40 13.25 9.04 2.07
CA THR A 40 13.24 8.16 0.88
C THR A 40 12.76 6.72 1.16
N HIS A 41 12.98 6.21 2.37
CA HIS A 41 12.53 4.87 2.78
C HIS A 41 11.00 4.71 2.77
N MET A 42 10.24 5.80 2.84
CA MET A 42 8.77 5.78 2.81
C MET A 42 8.23 5.28 1.46
N LEU A 43 8.88 5.63 0.35
CA LEU A 43 8.54 5.10 -0.97
C LEU A 43 8.63 3.57 -1.03
N LYS A 44 9.70 3.00 -0.45
CA LYS A 44 9.91 1.55 -0.38
C LYS A 44 8.86 0.89 0.52
N LYS A 45 8.50 1.52 1.64
CA LYS A 45 7.47 1.04 2.57
C LYS A 45 6.10 0.99 1.90
N VAL A 46 5.68 2.08 1.23
CA VAL A 46 4.38 2.16 0.54
C VAL A 46 4.30 1.14 -0.61
N ARG A 47 5.37 0.98 -1.42
CA ARG A 47 5.41 -0.07 -2.47
C ARG A 47 5.22 -1.47 -1.90
N ARG A 48 5.90 -1.80 -0.79
CA ARG A 48 5.77 -3.11 -0.12
C ARG A 48 4.36 -3.33 0.44
N ASN A 49 3.75 -2.31 1.05
CA ASN A 49 2.38 -2.41 1.56
C ASN A 49 1.38 -2.68 0.43
N ILE A 50 1.50 -1.99 -0.71
CA ILE A 50 0.65 -2.22 -1.90
C ILE A 50 0.80 -3.66 -2.40
N ALA A 51 2.03 -4.17 -2.49
CA ALA A 51 2.29 -5.54 -2.92
C ALA A 51 1.63 -6.56 -1.98
N GLN A 52 1.77 -6.38 -0.66
CA GLN A 52 1.16 -7.25 0.34
C GLN A 52 -0.37 -7.31 0.22
N ILE A 53 -1.03 -6.17 0.02
CA ILE A 53 -2.49 -6.13 -0.16
C ILE A 53 -2.90 -6.88 -1.43
N LYS A 54 -2.22 -6.63 -2.54
CA LYS A 54 -2.48 -7.35 -3.79
C LYS A 54 -2.32 -8.86 -3.62
N THR A 55 -1.25 -9.30 -2.96
CA THR A 55 -1.03 -10.73 -2.67
C THR A 55 -2.19 -11.33 -1.86
N ILE A 56 -2.68 -10.64 -0.83
CA ILE A 56 -3.79 -11.13 0.00
C ILE A 56 -5.10 -11.18 -0.79
N ILE A 57 -5.36 -10.18 -1.65
CA ILE A 57 -6.52 -10.20 -2.55
C ILE A 57 -6.45 -11.42 -3.47
N THR A 58 -5.28 -11.69 -4.07
CA THR A 58 -5.08 -12.88 -4.91
C THR A 58 -5.28 -14.18 -4.13
N ILE A 59 -4.76 -14.27 -2.90
CA ILE A 59 -4.95 -15.46 -2.05
C ILE A 59 -6.44 -15.65 -1.73
N LYS A 60 -7.16 -14.59 -1.35
CA LYS A 60 -8.60 -14.64 -1.04
C LYS A 60 -9.48 -14.91 -2.25
N SER A 61 -9.05 -14.54 -3.46
CA SER A 61 -9.77 -14.80 -4.70
C SER A 61 -9.57 -16.21 -5.23
N ARG A 62 -8.55 -16.92 -4.77
CA ARG A 62 -8.20 -18.29 -5.21
C ARG A 62 -8.84 -19.38 -4.34
N VAL A 63 -9.33 -19.00 -3.17
CA VAL A 63 -10.13 -19.84 -2.26
C VAL A 63 -11.59 -19.60 -2.56
#